data_AF-A0A5J6MLZ0-F1
#
_entry.id   AF-A0A5J6MLZ0-F1
#
_cell.length_a   1.000
_cell.length_b   1.000
_cell.length_c   1.000
_cell.angle_alpha   90.00
_cell.angle_beta   90.00
_cell.angle_gamma   90.00
#
_symmetry.space_group_name_H-M   'P 1'
#
loop_
_entity.id
_entity.type
_entity.pdbx_description
1 polymer ?
#
loop_
_entity_poly.entity_id
_entity_poly.type
_entity_poly.pdbx_seq_one_letter_code
_entity_poly.pdbx_strand_id
1 'polypeptide(L)'
;MALTTLPGTNVRLDPDQITKIDICCADTARVEIRIFLRDNSPHHFFEFPDKAAAVDFYRAVWQLRSGERLGDREIESFLLNEGTELA
;
A
#
# COMPACT_ATOMS: atom_id res chain seq x y z
N MET A 1 -20.22 6.44 0.72
CA MET A 1 -18.77 6.29 0.51
C MET A 1 -18.08 6.75 1.78
N ALA A 2 -17.27 5.89 2.40
CA ALA A 2 -16.67 6.14 3.69
C ALA A 2 -15.17 6.35 3.50
N LEU A 3 -14.77 7.63 3.49
CA LEU A 3 -13.36 8.00 3.54
C LEU A 3 -12.73 7.36 4.77
N THR A 4 -11.78 6.46 4.55
CA THR A 4 -11.08 5.80 5.63
C THR A 4 -9.73 6.46 5.84
N THR A 5 -9.37 6.69 7.10
CA THR A 5 -8.04 7.20 7.42
C THR A 5 -7.06 6.04 7.31
N LEU A 6 -6.08 6.15 6.43
CA LEU A 6 -5.04 5.14 6.31
C LEU A 6 -4.23 5.09 7.61
N PRO A 7 -4.02 3.91 8.20
CA PRO A 7 -3.28 3.78 9.45
C PRO A 7 -1.83 4.23 9.29
N GLY A 8 -1.25 4.81 10.34
CA GLY A 8 0.11 5.36 10.28
C GLY A 8 0.23 6.66 9.48
N THR A 9 -0.85 7.16 8.89
CA THR A 9 -0.88 8.45 8.17
C THR A 9 -2.14 9.24 8.54
N ASN A 10 -2.16 10.54 8.25
CA ASN A 10 -3.38 11.35 8.38
C ASN A 10 -4.15 11.47 7.05
N VAL A 11 -3.84 10.61 6.08
CA VAL A 11 -4.47 10.64 4.76
C VAL A 11 -5.81 9.93 4.82
N ARG A 12 -6.85 10.64 4.40
CA ARG A 12 -8.20 10.09 4.23
C ARG A 12 -8.41 9.77 2.76
N LEU A 13 -8.65 8.51 2.45
CA LEU A 13 -8.97 8.09 1.09
C LEU A 13 -10.09 7.05 1.08
N ASP A 14 -10.76 6.97 -0.05
CA ASP A 14 -11.80 5.98 -0.27
C ASP A 14 -11.12 4.69 -0.76
N PRO A 15 -11.18 3.58 -0.01
CA PRO A 15 -10.49 2.35 -0.37
C PRO A 15 -10.98 1.76 -1.70
N ASP A 16 -12.26 1.97 -2.05
CA ASP A 16 -12.84 1.63 -3.36
C ASP A 16 -12.23 2.40 -4.54
N GLN A 17 -11.64 3.57 -4.28
CA GLN A 17 -10.95 4.35 -5.30
C GLN A 17 -9.53 3.83 -5.55
N ILE A 18 -8.99 2.97 -4.69
CA ILE A 18 -7.63 2.44 -4.86
C ILE A 18 -7.60 1.46 -6.03
N THR A 19 -6.93 1.85 -7.10
CA THR A 19 -6.75 1.00 -8.29
C THR A 19 -5.53 0.13 -8.16
N LYS A 20 -4.43 0.70 -7.65
CA LYS A 20 -3.14 0.01 -7.56
C LYS A 20 -2.38 0.51 -6.34
N ILE A 21 -1.67 -0.40 -5.70
CA ILE A 21 -0.75 -0.08 -4.61
C ILE A 21 0.59 -0.71 -4.99
N ASP A 22 1.63 0.11 -5.05
CA ASP A 22 2.98 -0.29 -5.41
C ASP A 22 3.90 -0.14 -4.21
N ILE A 23 4.75 -1.13 -3.96
CA ILE A 23 5.76 -1.08 -2.91
C ILE A 23 7.13 -1.12 -3.59
N CYS A 24 7.87 -0.02 -3.48
CA CYS A 24 9.21 0.09 -4.02
C CYS A 24 10.22 0.16 -2.87
N CYS A 25 11.24 -0.69 -2.88
CA CYS A 25 12.40 -0.48 -2.01
C CYS A 25 13.27 0.60 -2.66
N ALA A 26 13.23 1.84 -2.14
CA ALA A 26 14.09 2.91 -2.63
C ALA A 26 15.55 2.66 -2.28
N ASP A 27 15.81 2.09 -1.10
CA ASP A 27 17.16 1.81 -0.59
C ASP A 27 17.14 0.58 0.33
N THR A 28 18.31 0.08 0.71
CA THR A 28 18.48 -0.99 1.72
C THR A 28 17.87 -0.66 3.08
N ALA A 29 17.58 0.63 3.33
CA ALA A 29 17.06 1.15 4.59
C ALA A 29 15.72 1.91 4.45
N ARG A 30 15.14 1.99 3.25
CA ARG A 30 13.89 2.76 3.04
C ARG A 30 12.98 2.08 2.04
N VAL A 31 11.71 2.03 2.40
CA VAL A 31 10.65 1.46 1.55
C VAL A 31 9.60 2.52 1.29
N GLU A 32 9.23 2.65 0.03
CA GLU A 32 8.24 3.56 -0.48
C GLU A 32 6.96 2.80 -0.84
N ILE A 33 5.81 3.38 -0.52
CA ILE A 33 4.51 2.89 -0.95
C ILE A 33 3.80 3.96 -1.76
N ARG A 34 3.34 3.58 -2.95
CA ARG A 34 2.62 4.44 -3.89
C ARG A 34 1.21 3.92 -4.06
N ILE A 35 0.22 4.72 -3.67
CA ILE A 35 -1.20 4.40 -3.84
C ILE A 35 -1.74 5.20 -5.03
N PHE A 36 -2.23 4.48 -6.03
CA PHE A 36 -2.88 5.02 -7.21
C PHE A 36 -4.40 4.95 -7.03
N LEU A 37 -5.06 6.05 -7.39
CA LEU A 37 -6.51 6.18 -7.30
C LEU A 37 -7.14 6.15 -8.70
N ARG A 38 -8.40 5.71 -8.78
CA ARG A 38 -9.17 5.61 -10.03
C ARG A 38 -9.44 6.96 -10.65
N ASP A 39 -9.66 7.99 -9.83
CA ASP A 39 -10.12 9.31 -10.26
C ASP A 39 -9.05 10.19 -10.94
N ASN A 40 -7.96 9.60 -11.46
CA ASN A 40 -6.82 10.33 -12.03
C ASN A 40 -6.21 11.37 -11.05
N SER A 41 -6.51 11.22 -9.75
CA SER A 41 -5.96 12.02 -8.67
C SER A 41 -4.47 11.75 -8.51
N PRO A 42 -3.69 12.73 -8.02
CA PRO A 42 -2.27 12.52 -7.75
C PRO A 42 -2.08 11.31 -6.84
N HIS A 43 -1.13 10.44 -7.19
CA HIS A 43 -0.81 9.27 -6.38
C HIS A 43 -0.32 9.70 -5.00
N HIS A 44 -0.72 8.97 -3.98
CA HIS A 44 -0.24 9.20 -2.62
C HIS A 44 1.04 8.43 -2.39
N PHE A 45 2.05 9.14 -1.90
CA PHE A 45 3.38 8.61 -1.65
C PHE A 45 3.65 8.57 -0.14
N PHE A 46 4.15 7.43 0.32
CA PHE A 46 4.47 7.19 1.73
C PHE A 46 5.85 6.55 1.86
N GLU A 47 6.72 7.18 2.63
CA GLU A 47 8.04 6.64 2.96
C GLU A 47 8.04 6.00 4.35
N PHE A 48 8.63 4.82 4.44
CA PHE A 48 8.80 4.07 5.66
C PHE A 48 10.29 3.79 5.92
N PRO A 49 10.75 3.90 7.18
CA PRO A 49 12.14 3.63 7.55
C PRO A 49 12.49 2.14 7.54
N ASP A 50 11.50 1.25 7.47
CA ASP A 50 11.69 -0.19 7.53
C ASP A 50 10.68 -0.91 6.64
N LYS A 51 11.12 -2.02 6.03
CA LYS A 51 10.26 -2.90 5.23
C LYS A 51 9.08 -3.44 6.03
N ALA A 52 9.28 -3.74 7.32
CA ALA A 52 8.21 -4.23 8.19
C ALA A 52 7.07 -3.20 8.34
N ALA A 53 7.40 -1.93 8.51
CA ALA A 53 6.42 -0.86 8.64
C ALA A 53 5.65 -0.63 7.33
N ALA A 54 6.35 -0.67 6.18
CA ALA A 54 5.72 -0.60 4.87
C ALA A 54 4.75 -1.77 4.64
N VAL A 55 5.16 -3.00 4.97
CA VAL A 55 4.31 -4.19 4.86
C VAL A 55 3.07 -4.10 5.73
N ASP A 56 3.21 -3.65 6.97
CA ASP A 56 2.08 -3.50 7.89
C ASP A 56 1.08 -2.45 7.36
N PHE A 57 1.58 -1.34 6.85
CA PHE A 57 0.77 -0.34 6.16
C PHE A 57 0.04 -0.95 4.97
N TYR A 58 0.76 -1.62 4.07
CA TYR A 58 0.21 -2.27 2.89
C TYR A 58 -0.92 -3.25 3.24
N ARG A 59 -0.72 -4.08 4.27
CA ARG A 59 -1.76 -4.97 4.80
C ARG A 59 -3.02 -4.24 5.18
N ALA A 60 -2.86 -3.16 5.92
CA ALA A 60 -4.01 -2.44 6.42
C ALA A 60 -4.75 -1.74 5.27
N VAL A 61 -4.04 -1.17 4.30
CA VAL A 61 -4.66 -0.62 3.09
C VAL A 61 -5.38 -1.70 2.28
N TRP A 62 -4.78 -2.87 2.10
CA TRP A 62 -5.42 -3.99 1.40
C TRP A 62 -6.66 -4.50 2.13
N GLN A 63 -6.58 -4.65 3.45
CA GLN A 63 -7.73 -5.05 4.27
C GLN A 63 -8.86 -4.03 4.19
N LEU A 64 -8.54 -2.74 4.06
CA LEU A 64 -9.54 -1.70 3.85
C LEU A 64 -10.16 -1.78 2.44
N ARG A 65 -9.37 -2.11 1.41
CA ARG A 65 -9.82 -2.24 0.01
C ARG A 65 -10.64 -3.50 -0.24
N SER A 66 -10.09 -4.68 0.05
CA SER A 66 -10.72 -5.96 -0.26
C SER A 66 -11.58 -6.50 0.89
N GLY A 67 -11.44 -5.97 2.11
CA GLY A 67 -12.00 -6.60 3.31
C GLY A 67 -11.24 -7.87 3.75
N GLU A 68 -10.22 -8.27 2.99
CA GLU A 68 -9.46 -9.51 3.16
C GLU A 68 -8.12 -9.25 3.83
N ARG A 69 -7.66 -10.18 4.66
CA ARG A 69 -6.31 -10.12 5.26
C ARG A 69 -5.32 -10.84 4.36
N LEU A 70 -4.31 -10.12 3.89
CA LEU A 70 -3.14 -10.71 3.23
C LEU A 70 -2.24 -11.42 4.26
N GLY A 71 -1.96 -12.70 4.00
CA GLY A 71 -1.00 -13.48 4.78
C GLY A 71 0.45 -13.08 4.51
N ASP A 72 1.36 -13.38 5.45
CA ASP A 72 2.79 -13.05 5.36
C ASP A 72 3.44 -13.58 4.09
N ARG A 73 3.07 -14.81 3.70
CA ARG A 73 3.56 -15.47 2.50
C ARG A 73 3.22 -14.75 1.19
N GLU A 74 2.01 -14.22 1.08
CA GLU A 74 1.61 -13.52 -0.16
C GLU A 74 2.36 -12.20 -0.28
N ILE A 75 2.49 -11.47 0.82
CA ILE A 75 3.24 -10.21 0.85
C ILE A 75 4.72 -10.43 0.61
N GLU A 76 5.32 -11.46 1.20
CA GLU A 76 6.71 -11.82 0.89
C GLU A 76 6.88 -12.14 -0.59
N SER A 77 5.93 -12.84 -1.20
CA SER A 77 5.96 -13.13 -2.65
C SER A 77 5.80 -11.87 -3.51
N PHE A 78 4.98 -10.91 -3.09
CA PHE A 78 4.84 -9.61 -3.75
C PHE A 78 6.08 -8.71 -3.57
N LEU A 79 6.75 -8.80 -2.43
CA LEU A 79 7.98 -8.06 -2.14
C LEU A 79 9.22 -8.66 -2.81
N LEU A 80 9.25 -9.97 -3.02
CA LEU A 80 10.36 -10.68 -3.67
C LEU A 80 10.32 -10.52 -5.20
N ASN A 81 9.14 -10.36 -5.79
CA ASN A 81 8.99 -9.95 -7.18
C ASN A 81 8.98 -8.41 -7.25
N GLU A 82 10.17 -7.81 -7.40
CA GLU A 82 10.34 -6.39 -7.69
C GLU A 82 9.35 -5.94 -8.78
N GLY A 83 8.41 -5.06 -8.43
CA GLY A 83 7.48 -4.45 -9.39
C GLY A 83 6.25 -5.29 -9.75
N THR A 84 5.71 -6.08 -8.83
CA THR A 84 4.43 -6.76 -9.11
C THR A 84 3.29 -5.76 -9.20
N GLU A 85 2.88 -5.42 -10.43
CA GLU A 85 1.60 -4.77 -10.71
C GLU A 85 0.47 -5.69 -10.23
N LEU A 86 -0.10 -5.38 -9.07
CA LEU A 86 -1.32 -6.01 -8.60
C LEU A 86 -2.50 -5.41 -9.36
N ALA A 87 -2.95 -6.16 -10.38
CA ALA A 87 -4.18 -5.92 -11.14
C ALA A 87 -5.44 -6.13 -10.27
#